data_AF-A0A815BEM9-F1
#
_entry.id   AF-A0A815BEM9-F1
#
_cell.length_a   1.000
_cell.length_b   1.000
_cell.length_c   1.000
_cell.angle_alpha   90.00
_cell.angle_beta   90.00
_cell.angle_gamma   90.00
#
_symmetry.space_group_name_H-M   'P 1'
#
loop_
_entity.id
_entity.type
_entity.pdbx_description
1 polymer ?
#
loop_
_entity_poly.entity_id
_entity_poly.type
_entity_poly.pdbx_seq_one_letter_code
_entity_poly.pdbx_strand_id
1 'polypeptide(L)'
;MHSTTTTDLSILLENLSKTNDTHKEKVVLIKTGALNPVHRAHISNMIKVKEHLERVYGFHVIGGYLSPTHDQYVQGKLSREDFLSGYHRIRMCEEAIKEANQQHWLSVDKAECTAPKFISLSKVTLSLQMFINEIIQLEKPIRVIYVAGLDLFNRCRGMVAMREAPWNGVAVVYRSGEEESLIQLSHSISNERLFYVRDDTPENQAEAVSHISSTQIRQMIKNGQSCHNLTYQSVLDYLKTISSQKS
;
A
#
# COMPACT_ATOMS: atom_id res chain seq x y z
N MET A 1 -9.10 -11.09 12.47
CA MET A 1 -9.43 -10.52 11.14
C MET A 1 -8.48 -11.10 10.12
N HIS A 2 -7.18 -10.85 10.26
CA HIS A 2 -6.15 -11.54 9.50
C HIS A 2 -6.09 -13.02 9.89
N SER A 3 -5.73 -13.86 8.92
CA SER A 3 -5.62 -15.32 9.03
C SER A 3 -4.65 -15.81 7.95
N THR A 4 -4.18 -17.06 8.07
CA THR A 4 -3.34 -17.69 7.05
C THR A 4 -4.03 -17.88 5.70
N THR A 5 -5.37 -17.80 5.66
CA THR A 5 -6.17 -17.84 4.41
C THR A 5 -6.32 -16.49 3.73
N THR A 6 -6.10 -15.39 4.46
CA THR A 6 -6.29 -14.02 3.96
C THR A 6 -4.98 -13.25 3.78
N THR A 7 -3.92 -13.67 4.48
CA THR A 7 -2.63 -13.02 4.53
C THR A 7 -1.52 -14.04 4.33
N ASP A 8 -0.81 -13.94 3.21
CA ASP A 8 0.30 -14.83 2.89
C ASP A 8 1.56 -14.47 3.69
N LEU A 9 1.95 -15.35 4.62
CA LEU A 9 3.14 -15.18 5.46
C LEU A 9 4.42 -15.75 4.83
N SER A 10 4.33 -16.47 3.71
CA SER A 10 5.48 -17.14 3.09
C SER A 10 6.57 -16.14 2.70
N ILE A 11 6.17 -14.98 2.13
CA ILE A 11 7.09 -13.88 1.79
C ILE A 11 7.85 -13.35 3.01
N LEU A 12 7.26 -13.35 4.21
CA LEU A 12 7.91 -12.87 5.42
C LEU A 12 8.93 -13.90 5.92
N LEU A 13 8.52 -15.16 5.97
CA LEU A 13 9.35 -16.27 6.43
C LEU A 13 10.57 -16.48 5.51
N GLU A 14 10.37 -16.38 4.20
CA GLU A 14 11.46 -16.48 3.22
C GLU A 14 12.48 -15.34 3.36
N ASN A 15 12.03 -14.10 3.59
CA ASN A 15 12.96 -12.99 3.74
C ASN A 15 13.61 -12.94 5.14
N LEU A 16 12.95 -13.48 6.16
CA LEU A 16 13.57 -13.70 7.46
C LEU A 16 14.70 -14.73 7.40
N SER A 17 14.56 -15.81 6.64
CA SER A 17 15.60 -16.85 6.53
C SER A 17 16.84 -16.39 5.75
N LYS A 18 16.72 -15.33 4.94
CA LYS A 18 17.83 -14.76 4.15
C LYS A 18 18.82 -13.93 4.98
N THR A 19 18.50 -13.56 6.22
CA THR A 19 19.42 -12.80 7.06
C THR A 19 19.32 -13.15 8.54
N ASN A 20 20.48 -13.44 9.13
CA ASN A 20 20.62 -13.71 10.56
C ASN A 20 20.90 -12.46 11.39
N ASP A 21 20.78 -11.26 10.81
CA ASP A 21 20.99 -10.02 11.54
C ASP A 21 19.83 -9.76 12.49
N THR A 22 19.97 -10.21 13.74
CA THR A 22 19.00 -10.04 14.82
C THR A 22 18.99 -8.63 15.39
N HIS A 23 19.98 -7.79 15.06
CA HIS A 23 20.07 -6.41 15.56
C HIS A 23 19.19 -5.46 14.75
N LYS A 24 19.01 -5.71 13.45
CA LYS A 24 18.11 -4.90 12.60
C LYS A 24 16.65 -5.08 12.98
N GLU A 25 15.95 -3.95 13.16
CA GLU A 25 14.52 -3.93 13.37
C GLU A 25 13.77 -4.50 12.16
N LYS A 26 12.89 -5.48 12.40
CA LYS A 26 12.12 -6.14 11.33
C LYS A 26 10.82 -5.39 11.08
N VAL A 27 10.58 -5.07 9.81
CA VAL A 27 9.45 -4.24 9.38
C VAL A 27 8.65 -4.93 8.30
N VAL A 28 7.33 -4.79 8.37
CA VAL A 28 6.39 -5.13 7.30
C VAL A 28 5.69 -3.87 6.84
N LEU A 29 5.52 -3.69 5.53
CA LEU A 29 4.79 -2.56 4.97
C LEU A 29 3.34 -2.92 4.68
N ILE A 30 2.40 -1.99 4.89
CA ILE A 30 1.02 -2.17 4.44
C ILE A 30 0.52 -0.91 3.74
N LYS A 31 -0.18 -1.10 2.62
CA LYS A 31 -0.92 -0.03 1.94
C LYS A 31 -2.35 -0.43 1.71
N THR A 32 -3.27 0.30 2.34
CA THR A 32 -4.71 0.12 2.10
C THR A 32 -5.23 1.12 1.07
N GLY A 33 -6.36 0.83 0.45
CA GLY A 33 -7.05 1.78 -0.43
C GLY A 33 -8.14 1.15 -1.27
N ALA A 34 -8.85 1.97 -2.05
CA ALA A 34 -9.82 1.46 -3.00
C ALA A 34 -9.16 0.51 -4.02
N LEU A 35 -7.98 0.88 -4.57
CA LEU A 35 -7.26 0.08 -5.57
C LEU A 35 -8.17 -0.30 -6.75
N ASN A 36 -8.90 0.70 -7.27
CA ASN A 36 -9.99 0.54 -8.22
C ASN A 36 -9.77 1.35 -9.52
N PRO A 37 -8.85 0.93 -10.41
CA PRO A 37 -7.93 -0.21 -10.26
C PRO A 37 -6.62 0.17 -9.55
N VAL A 38 -5.79 -0.83 -9.23
CA VAL A 38 -4.38 -0.64 -8.86
C VAL A 38 -3.60 -0.02 -10.04
N HIS A 39 -2.47 0.62 -9.75
CA HIS A 39 -1.66 1.34 -10.73
C HIS A 39 -0.22 1.51 -10.25
N ARG A 40 0.67 2.02 -11.11
CA ARG A 40 2.13 2.03 -10.87
C ARG A 40 2.52 2.76 -9.60
N ALA A 41 1.93 3.93 -9.32
CA ALA A 41 2.23 4.68 -8.10
C ALA A 41 1.93 3.89 -6.80
N HIS A 42 0.95 2.97 -6.77
CA HIS A 42 0.69 2.15 -5.59
C HIS A 42 1.88 1.25 -5.23
N ILE A 43 2.46 0.57 -6.23
CA ILE A 43 3.61 -0.32 -6.05
C ILE A 43 4.91 0.49 -5.91
N SER A 44 5.09 1.55 -6.71
CA SER A 44 6.26 2.43 -6.62
C SER A 44 6.41 3.04 -5.22
N ASN A 45 5.32 3.46 -4.58
CA ASN A 45 5.37 3.98 -3.21
C ASN A 45 5.84 2.91 -2.20
N MET A 46 5.42 1.66 -2.38
CA MET A 46 5.88 0.55 -1.52
C MET A 46 7.40 0.34 -1.67
N ILE A 47 7.89 0.31 -2.92
CA ILE A 47 9.33 0.16 -3.23
C ILE A 47 10.14 1.31 -2.64
N LYS A 48 9.74 2.56 -2.89
CA LYS A 48 10.42 3.76 -2.38
C LYS A 48 10.52 3.77 -0.85
N VAL A 49 9.42 3.42 -0.17
CA VAL A 49 9.43 3.33 1.30
C VAL A 49 10.35 2.23 1.77
N LYS A 50 10.30 1.04 1.16
CA LYS A 50 11.21 -0.06 1.49
C LYS A 50 12.67 0.38 1.42
N GLU A 51 13.08 0.89 0.26
CA GLU A 51 14.45 1.32 0.01
C GLU A 51 14.89 2.44 0.96
N HIS A 52 14.01 3.39 1.25
CA HIS A 52 14.30 4.49 2.16
C HIS A 52 14.51 4.00 3.59
N LEU A 53 13.62 3.14 4.10
CA LEU A 53 13.73 2.60 5.46
C LEU A 53 14.98 1.74 5.65
N GLU A 54 15.31 0.91 4.65
CA GLU A 54 16.52 0.08 4.69
C GLU A 54 17.80 0.93 4.63
N ARG A 55 17.84 1.95 3.77
CA ARG A 55 19.03 2.79 3.56
C ARG A 55 19.27 3.82 4.65
N VAL A 56 18.22 4.51 5.09
CA VAL A 56 18.33 5.67 6.00
C VAL A 56 18.23 5.26 7.46
N TYR A 57 17.36 4.29 7.77
CA TYR A 57 17.08 3.87 9.14
C TYR A 57 17.70 2.51 9.50
N GLY A 58 18.27 1.80 8.54
CA GLY A 58 18.88 0.49 8.76
C GLY A 58 17.87 -0.61 9.11
N PHE A 59 16.58 -0.39 8.86
CA PHE A 59 15.56 -1.42 9.08
C PHE A 59 15.73 -2.58 8.10
N HIS A 60 15.13 -3.72 8.43
CA HIS A 60 15.01 -4.85 7.53
C HIS A 60 13.56 -5.05 7.14
N VAL A 61 13.19 -4.65 5.93
CA VAL A 61 11.83 -4.80 5.43
C VAL A 61 11.65 -6.22 4.89
N ILE A 62 11.01 -7.06 5.69
CA ILE A 62 10.84 -8.50 5.41
C ILE A 62 9.65 -8.80 4.49
N GLY A 63 8.81 -7.81 4.21
CA GLY A 63 7.77 -7.91 3.21
C GLY A 63 6.77 -6.77 3.27
N GLY A 64 5.75 -6.85 2.43
CA GLY A 64 4.66 -5.89 2.45
C GLY A 64 3.40 -6.38 1.77
N TYR A 65 2.31 -5.65 2.02
CA TYR A 65 0.98 -6.00 1.54
C TYR A 65 0.28 -4.80 0.89
N LEU A 66 -0.26 -5.02 -0.31
CA LEU A 66 -1.37 -4.21 -0.81
C LEU A 66 -2.67 -4.80 -0.24
N SER A 67 -3.47 -4.00 0.45
CA SER A 67 -4.72 -4.44 1.09
C SER A 67 -5.91 -3.67 0.50
N PRO A 68 -6.61 -4.23 -0.51
CA PRO A 68 -7.82 -3.61 -1.02
C PRO A 68 -8.86 -3.43 0.09
N THR A 69 -9.44 -2.23 0.19
CA THR A 69 -10.44 -1.92 1.21
C THR A 69 -11.76 -2.64 0.97
N HIS A 70 -12.65 -2.65 1.96
CA HIS A 70 -13.96 -3.30 1.89
C HIS A 70 -14.91 -2.64 0.86
N ASP A 71 -15.75 -3.44 0.19
CA ASP A 71 -16.67 -2.98 -0.87
C ASP A 71 -17.62 -1.88 -0.40
N GLN A 72 -18.15 -1.98 0.81
CA GLN A 72 -19.00 -0.94 1.43
C GLN A 72 -18.35 0.46 1.39
N TYR A 73 -17.03 0.55 1.63
CA TYR A 73 -16.33 1.82 1.59
C TYR A 73 -16.18 2.32 0.15
N VAL A 74 -15.87 1.43 -0.79
CA VAL A 74 -15.68 1.79 -2.20
C VAL A 74 -17.01 2.24 -2.83
N GLN A 75 -18.11 1.55 -2.53
CA GLN A 75 -19.45 1.91 -3.00
C GLN A 75 -19.93 3.27 -2.48
N GLY A 76 -19.52 3.67 -1.27
CA GLY A 76 -19.78 5.01 -0.76
C GLY A 76 -18.96 6.11 -1.44
N LYS A 77 -17.88 5.75 -2.15
CA LYS A 77 -16.95 6.68 -2.79
C LYS A 77 -17.12 6.77 -4.31
N LEU A 78 -17.55 5.68 -4.95
CA LEU A 78 -17.60 5.54 -6.40
C LEU A 78 -19.04 5.36 -6.90
N SER A 79 -19.29 5.78 -8.13
CA SER A 79 -20.54 5.45 -8.82
C SER A 79 -20.63 3.93 -9.05
N ARG A 80 -21.86 3.42 -9.21
CA ARG A 80 -22.11 2.00 -9.45
C ARG A 80 -21.39 1.45 -10.68
N GLU A 81 -21.25 2.27 -11.71
CA GLU A 81 -20.52 1.96 -12.95
C GLU A 81 -19.00 1.84 -12.74
N ASP A 82 -18.43 2.67 -11.85
CA ASP A 82 -16.99 2.70 -11.56
C ASP A 82 -16.58 1.65 -10.53
N PHE A 83 -17.52 1.16 -9.74
CA PHE A 83 -17.27 0.20 -8.69
C PHE A 83 -16.85 -1.17 -9.24
N LEU A 84 -15.69 -1.65 -8.80
CA LEU A 84 -15.22 -3.01 -8.97
C LEU A 84 -15.28 -3.71 -7.61
N SER A 85 -15.86 -4.91 -7.59
CA SER A 85 -15.95 -5.73 -6.38
C SER A 85 -14.56 -6.06 -5.84
N GLY A 86 -14.51 -6.39 -4.56
CA GLY A 86 -13.31 -6.78 -3.86
C GLY A 86 -12.55 -7.91 -4.54
N TYR A 87 -13.30 -8.88 -5.05
CA TYR A 87 -12.77 -9.99 -5.84
C TYR A 87 -11.92 -9.52 -7.03
N HIS A 88 -12.45 -8.59 -7.84
CA HIS A 88 -11.73 -8.05 -9.00
C HIS A 88 -10.52 -7.21 -8.59
N ARG A 89 -10.66 -6.42 -7.52
CA ARG A 89 -9.57 -5.54 -7.03
C ARG A 89 -8.40 -6.34 -6.47
N ILE A 90 -8.68 -7.42 -5.72
CA ILE A 90 -7.67 -8.38 -5.27
C ILE A 90 -6.93 -8.97 -6.47
N ARG A 91 -7.67 -9.49 -7.47
CA ARG A 91 -7.06 -10.12 -8.64
C ARG A 91 -6.16 -9.17 -9.41
N MET A 92 -6.61 -7.93 -9.65
CA MET A 92 -5.80 -6.91 -10.31
C MET A 92 -4.54 -6.57 -9.51
N CYS A 93 -4.60 -6.55 -8.17
CA CYS A 93 -3.41 -6.34 -7.34
C CYS A 93 -2.41 -7.49 -7.46
N GLU A 94 -2.87 -8.75 -7.47
CA GLU A 94 -2.02 -9.93 -7.65
C GLU A 94 -1.30 -9.88 -9.02
N GLU A 95 -2.04 -9.59 -10.10
CA GLU A 95 -1.46 -9.48 -11.45
C GLU A 95 -0.49 -8.31 -11.57
N ALA A 96 -0.82 -7.14 -11.00
CA ALA A 96 0.05 -5.98 -11.00
C ALA A 96 1.38 -6.22 -10.26
N ILE A 97 1.34 -6.90 -9.11
CA ILE A 97 2.54 -7.26 -8.34
C ILE A 97 3.43 -8.20 -9.16
N LYS A 98 2.82 -9.19 -9.82
CA LYS A 98 3.52 -10.16 -10.67
C LYS A 98 4.15 -9.48 -11.90
N GLU A 99 3.41 -8.64 -12.61
CA GLU A 99 3.93 -7.89 -13.77
C GLU A 99 5.05 -6.91 -13.37
N ALA A 100 4.96 -6.32 -12.17
CA ALA A 100 6.01 -5.47 -11.61
C ALA A 100 7.23 -6.26 -11.07
N ASN A 101 7.20 -7.60 -11.12
CA ASN A 101 8.22 -8.49 -10.58
C ASN A 101 8.53 -8.27 -9.07
N GLN A 102 7.50 -7.96 -8.27
CA GLN A 102 7.64 -7.64 -6.84
C GLN A 102 7.19 -8.77 -5.89
N GLN A 103 6.77 -9.92 -6.43
CA GLN A 103 6.23 -11.05 -5.65
C GLN A 103 7.20 -11.65 -4.60
N HIS A 104 8.50 -11.34 -4.69
CA HIS A 104 9.52 -11.83 -3.74
C HIS A 104 9.43 -11.18 -2.35
N TRP A 105 8.68 -10.09 -2.21
CA TRP A 105 8.49 -9.40 -0.92
C TRP A 105 7.12 -8.75 -0.78
N LEU A 106 6.40 -8.50 -1.88
CA LEU A 106 5.09 -7.85 -1.89
C LEU A 106 4.01 -8.88 -2.22
N SER A 107 2.93 -8.89 -1.44
CA SER A 107 1.76 -9.75 -1.69
C SER A 107 0.45 -8.96 -1.49
N VAL A 108 -0.69 -9.61 -1.69
CA VAL A 108 -2.01 -9.01 -1.43
C VAL A 108 -2.54 -9.52 -0.09
N ASP A 109 -2.88 -8.60 0.79
CA ASP A 109 -3.66 -8.92 1.98
C ASP A 109 -5.16 -8.80 1.67
N LYS A 110 -5.89 -9.89 1.87
CA LYS A 110 -7.32 -9.99 1.53
C LYS A 110 -8.22 -9.66 2.71
N ALA A 111 -7.64 -9.59 3.92
CA ALA A 111 -8.38 -9.57 5.17
C ALA A 111 -9.36 -8.38 5.26
N GLU A 112 -8.94 -7.18 4.85
CA GLU A 112 -9.80 -5.99 4.86
C GLU A 112 -10.97 -6.13 3.90
N CYS A 113 -10.67 -6.62 2.70
CA CYS A 113 -11.63 -6.74 1.62
C CYS A 113 -12.71 -7.80 1.90
N THR A 114 -12.34 -8.89 2.57
CA THR A 114 -13.22 -10.03 2.86
C THR A 114 -13.85 -9.99 4.26
N ALA A 115 -13.59 -8.93 5.03
CA ALA A 115 -14.23 -8.75 6.33
C ALA A 115 -15.76 -8.61 6.18
N PRO A 116 -16.57 -8.94 7.20
CA PRO A 116 -18.03 -8.77 7.11
C PRO A 116 -18.52 -7.31 7.00
N LYS A 117 -17.66 -6.34 7.30
CA LYS A 117 -17.94 -4.91 7.26
C LYS A 117 -16.66 -4.12 7.07
N PHE A 118 -16.79 -2.84 6.72
CA PHE A 118 -15.64 -1.93 6.66
C PHE A 118 -14.92 -1.82 8.01
N ILE A 119 -13.59 -1.85 7.96
CA ILE A 119 -12.69 -1.72 9.10
C ILE A 119 -11.77 -0.54 8.84
N SER A 120 -11.56 0.31 9.86
CA SER A 120 -10.68 1.47 9.71
C SER A 120 -9.22 1.05 9.50
N LEU A 121 -8.48 1.82 8.70
CA LEU A 121 -7.07 1.53 8.40
C LEU A 121 -6.19 1.27 9.63
N SER A 122 -6.46 1.95 10.76
CA SER A 122 -5.74 1.75 12.02
C SER A 122 -5.96 0.37 12.61
N LYS A 123 -7.19 -0.14 12.53
CA LYS A 123 -7.56 -1.47 13.01
C LYS A 123 -7.05 -2.57 12.08
N VAL A 124 -7.07 -2.32 10.76
CA VAL A 124 -6.48 -3.25 9.78
C VAL A 124 -4.98 -3.42 10.07
N THR A 125 -4.26 -2.31 10.18
CA THR A 125 -2.80 -2.31 10.43
C THR A 125 -2.45 -2.96 11.77
N LEU A 126 -3.17 -2.59 12.85
CA LEU A 126 -2.97 -3.21 14.15
C LEU A 126 -3.26 -4.73 14.12
N SER A 127 -4.35 -5.13 13.47
CA SER A 127 -4.69 -6.55 13.37
C SER A 127 -3.67 -7.35 12.56
N LEU A 128 -3.10 -6.77 11.49
CA LEU A 128 -2.05 -7.42 10.72
C LEU A 128 -0.82 -7.65 11.61
N GLN A 129 -0.45 -6.64 12.37
CA GLN A 129 0.71 -6.73 13.24
C GLN A 129 0.54 -7.75 14.36
N MET A 130 -0.63 -7.76 15.03
CA MET A 130 -0.92 -8.75 16.06
C MET A 130 -0.84 -10.17 15.48
N PHE A 131 -1.45 -10.39 14.32
CA PHE A 131 -1.45 -11.68 13.63
C PHE A 131 -0.03 -12.14 13.26
N ILE A 132 0.79 -11.27 12.69
CA ILE A 132 2.18 -11.59 12.34
C ILE A 132 3.00 -11.95 13.58
N ASN A 133 2.91 -11.16 14.65
CA ASN A 133 3.69 -11.38 15.86
C ASN A 133 3.23 -12.59 16.67
N GLU A 134 1.94 -12.93 16.63
CA GLU A 134 1.40 -14.14 17.24
C GLU A 134 1.98 -15.42 16.61
N ILE A 135 2.22 -15.39 15.29
CA ILE A 135 2.70 -16.55 14.54
C ILE A 135 4.23 -16.63 14.49
N ILE A 136 4.93 -15.52 14.19
CA ILE A 136 6.37 -15.55 13.94
C ILE A 136 7.19 -15.49 15.25
N GLN A 137 6.67 -14.85 16.30
CA GLN A 137 7.24 -14.86 17.66
C GLN A 137 8.76 -14.57 17.73
N LEU A 138 9.20 -13.46 17.15
CA LEU A 138 10.58 -12.99 17.31
C LEU A 138 10.80 -12.37 18.70
N GLU A 139 12.05 -12.35 19.18
CA GLU A 139 12.44 -11.69 20.44
C GLU A 139 12.04 -10.21 20.47
N LYS A 140 12.26 -9.50 19.35
CA LYS A 140 11.75 -8.15 19.12
C LYS A 140 10.54 -8.22 18.21
N PRO A 141 9.39 -7.62 18.60
CA PRO A 141 8.20 -7.61 17.76
C PRO A 141 8.46 -6.99 16.38
N ILE A 142 7.88 -7.59 15.34
CA ILE A 142 7.85 -7.07 13.98
C ILE A 142 6.91 -5.85 13.95
N ARG A 143 7.44 -4.71 13.49
CA ARG A 143 6.65 -3.49 13.32
C ARG A 143 5.97 -3.46 11.96
N VAL A 144 4.71 -3.02 11.91
CA VAL A 144 3.99 -2.75 10.67
C VAL A 144 3.97 -1.24 10.42
N ILE A 145 4.48 -0.83 9.26
CA ILE A 145 4.50 0.56 8.82
C ILE A 145 3.49 0.76 7.70
N TYR A 146 2.56 1.69 7.90
CA TYR A 146 1.56 2.05 6.92
C TYR A 146 2.13 3.01 5.86
N VAL A 147 1.92 2.73 4.58
CA VAL A 147 2.40 3.54 3.45
C VAL A 147 1.30 4.44 2.90
N ALA A 148 1.40 5.74 3.21
CA ALA A 148 0.49 6.78 2.76
C ALA A 148 1.15 7.71 1.72
N GLY A 149 0.35 8.29 0.84
CA GLY A 149 0.74 9.53 0.17
C GLY A 149 0.39 10.73 1.03
N LEU A 150 1.06 11.87 0.83
CA LEU A 150 0.85 13.12 1.59
C LEU A 150 -0.65 13.51 1.67
N ASP A 151 -1.34 13.39 0.54
CA ASP A 151 -2.77 13.64 0.36
C ASP A 151 -3.69 12.85 1.32
N LEU A 152 -3.36 11.59 1.58
CA LEU A 152 -4.11 10.74 2.51
C LEU A 152 -3.72 11.06 3.95
N PHE A 153 -2.43 11.33 4.18
CA PHE A 153 -1.89 11.68 5.49
C PHE A 153 -2.54 12.94 6.06
N ASN A 154 -2.65 14.00 5.25
CA ASN A 154 -3.22 15.28 5.68
C ASN A 154 -4.73 15.20 5.97
N ARG A 155 -5.46 14.30 5.30
CA ARG A 155 -6.94 14.19 5.42
C ARG A 155 -7.41 13.14 6.42
N CYS A 156 -6.58 12.17 6.78
CA CYS A 156 -7.03 11.01 7.54
C CYS A 156 -6.61 11.06 9.01
N ARG A 157 -7.57 11.37 9.90
CA ARG A 157 -7.38 11.26 11.36
C ARG A 157 -6.93 9.88 11.84
N GLY A 158 -7.20 8.81 11.07
CA GLY A 158 -6.73 7.46 11.36
C GLY A 158 -5.20 7.33 11.38
N MET A 159 -4.47 8.21 10.68
CA MET A 159 -3.00 8.24 10.70
C MET A 159 -2.46 8.76 12.04
N VAL A 160 -3.21 9.63 12.72
CA VAL A 160 -2.87 10.11 14.07
C VAL A 160 -2.86 8.94 15.05
N ALA A 161 -3.89 8.09 15.01
CA ALA A 161 -3.97 6.92 15.87
C ALA A 161 -2.83 5.90 15.58
N MET A 162 -2.36 5.82 14.33
CA MET A 162 -1.25 4.93 13.97
C MET A 162 0.09 5.42 14.50
N ARG A 163 0.40 6.71 14.35
CA ARG A 163 1.68 7.28 14.84
C ARG A 163 1.79 7.32 16.37
N GLU A 164 0.67 7.19 17.07
CA GLU A 164 0.60 7.14 18.54
C GLU A 164 0.60 5.71 19.08
N ALA A 165 0.29 4.71 18.24
CA ALA A 165 0.34 3.31 18.65
C ALA A 165 1.81 2.89 18.85
N PRO A 166 2.16 2.28 20.00
CA PRO A 166 3.56 2.06 20.39
C PRO A 166 4.34 1.23 19.37
N TRP A 167 3.65 0.37 18.63
CA TRP A 167 4.23 -0.61 17.75
C TRP A 167 3.91 -0.41 16.27
N ASN A 168 3.30 0.71 15.84
CA ASN A 168 3.03 0.99 14.44
C ASN A 168 3.90 2.15 13.93
N GLY A 169 4.01 2.30 12.62
CA GLY A 169 4.56 3.50 11.99
C GLY A 169 3.77 3.95 10.78
N VAL A 170 4.05 5.16 10.30
CA VAL A 170 3.52 5.71 9.06
C VAL A 170 4.67 6.23 8.22
N ALA A 171 4.78 5.74 6.99
CA ALA A 171 5.64 6.29 5.97
C ALA A 171 4.80 7.15 5.00
N VAL A 172 5.19 8.40 4.83
CA VAL A 172 4.50 9.39 4.00
C VAL A 172 5.35 9.68 2.78
N VAL A 173 4.85 9.29 1.61
CA VAL A 173 5.46 9.61 0.32
C VAL A 173 4.96 10.98 -0.15
N TYR A 174 5.88 11.89 -0.46
CA TYR A 174 5.60 13.28 -0.85
C TYR A 174 6.55 13.74 -1.99
N ARG A 175 6.23 14.85 -2.67
CA ARG A 175 7.07 15.40 -3.76
C ARG A 175 7.72 16.72 -3.43
N SER A 176 8.77 17.01 -4.20
CA SER A 176 9.35 18.35 -4.37
C SER A 176 8.26 19.38 -4.69
N GLY A 177 8.15 20.47 -3.91
CA GLY A 177 7.16 21.53 -4.11
C GLY A 177 5.78 21.30 -3.46
N GLU A 178 5.45 20.07 -3.04
CA GLU A 178 4.30 19.80 -2.17
C GLU A 178 4.68 20.09 -0.71
N GLU A 179 4.26 21.25 -0.18
CA GLU A 179 4.29 21.61 1.25
C GLU A 179 5.52 21.13 2.06
N GLU A 180 6.73 21.19 1.49
CA GLU A 180 7.98 20.87 2.19
C GLU A 180 8.11 21.63 3.53
N SER A 181 7.52 22.82 3.59
CA SER A 181 7.42 23.67 4.79
C SER A 181 6.53 23.07 5.89
N LEU A 182 5.43 22.38 5.57
CA LEU A 182 4.61 21.69 6.59
C LEU A 182 5.27 20.42 7.10
N ILE A 183 6.07 19.76 6.25
CA ILE A 183 6.91 18.61 6.63
C ILE A 183 8.07 19.07 7.53
N GLN A 184 8.65 20.24 7.31
CA GLN A 184 9.68 20.81 8.22
C GLN A 184 9.13 21.12 9.62
N LEU A 185 7.89 21.61 9.73
CA LEU A 185 7.25 21.90 11.03
C LEU A 185 7.04 20.64 11.87
N SER A 186 6.76 19.48 11.26
CA SER A 186 6.62 18.20 11.97
C SER A 186 7.96 17.54 12.33
N HIS A 187 9.05 17.80 11.60
CA HIS A 187 10.41 17.35 11.96
C HIS A 187 10.92 17.91 13.30
N SER A 188 10.34 19.02 13.78
CA SER A 188 10.62 19.56 15.12
C SER A 188 10.26 18.58 16.25
N ILE A 189 9.40 17.59 15.94
CA ILE A 189 9.06 16.48 16.82
C ILE A 189 9.61 15.22 16.17
N SER A 190 10.81 14.79 16.58
CA SER A 190 11.38 13.50 16.14
C SER A 190 10.49 12.36 16.64
N ASN A 191 9.47 11.99 15.86
CA ASN A 191 8.66 10.82 16.15
C ASN A 191 9.28 9.63 15.42
N GLU A 192 9.86 8.69 16.15
CA GLU A 192 10.43 7.42 15.66
C GLU A 192 9.44 6.54 14.86
N ARG A 193 8.19 7.00 14.71
CA ARG A 193 7.09 6.31 14.03
C ARG A 193 6.62 7.02 12.75
N LEU A 194 7.19 8.17 12.41
CA LEU A 194 6.81 8.92 11.21
C LEU A 194 8.01 9.08 10.27
N PHE A 195 7.88 8.54 9.06
CA PHE A 195 8.95 8.48 8.07
C PHE A 195 8.55 9.27 6.83
N TYR A 196 9.29 10.33 6.50
CA TYR A 196 9.04 11.12 5.29
C TYR A 196 9.92 10.61 4.15
N VAL A 197 9.28 10.17 3.07
CA VAL A 197 9.97 9.59 1.91
C VAL A 197 9.71 10.48 0.69
N ARG A 198 10.75 11.19 0.27
CA ARG A 198 10.68 12.03 -0.92
C ARG A 198 10.62 11.17 -2.18
N ASP A 199 9.68 11.49 -3.06
CA ASP A 199 9.60 10.95 -4.40
C ASP A 199 10.37 11.88 -5.36
N ASP A 200 11.64 11.52 -5.60
CA ASP A 200 12.57 12.25 -6.49
C ASP A 200 12.44 11.87 -7.97
N THR A 201 11.33 11.23 -8.37
CA THR A 201 11.10 10.92 -9.79
C THR A 201 11.12 12.24 -10.60
N PRO A 202 12.03 12.41 -11.58
CA PRO A 202 12.20 13.67 -12.31
C PRO A 202 10.88 14.15 -12.93
N GLU A 203 10.60 15.46 -12.89
CA GLU A 203 9.30 16.04 -13.31
C GLU A 203 8.86 15.61 -14.73
N ASN A 204 9.82 15.49 -15.65
CA ASN A 204 9.61 15.04 -17.02
C ASN A 204 9.23 13.55 -17.16
N GLN A 205 9.53 12.72 -16.16
CA GLN A 205 9.00 11.36 -16.02
C GLN A 205 7.79 11.31 -15.06
N ALA A 206 7.62 12.38 -14.25
CA ALA A 206 6.57 12.53 -13.27
C ALA A 206 5.22 12.87 -13.91
N GLU A 207 5.14 13.67 -14.98
CA GLU A 207 3.85 13.91 -15.66
C GLU A 207 3.13 12.62 -16.10
N ALA A 208 3.89 11.56 -16.40
CA ALA A 208 3.34 10.25 -16.75
C ALA A 208 3.07 9.33 -15.55
N VAL A 209 3.67 9.53 -14.37
CA VAL A 209 3.59 8.55 -13.26
C VAL A 209 3.09 9.13 -11.93
N SER A 210 3.19 10.44 -11.76
CA SER A 210 3.20 11.07 -10.46
C SER A 210 1.80 11.51 -10.04
N HIS A 211 1.01 12.11 -10.92
CA HIS A 211 -0.39 12.43 -10.63
C HIS A 211 -1.34 11.30 -11.03
N ILE A 212 -0.89 10.05 -11.00
CA ILE A 212 -1.78 8.92 -11.30
C ILE A 212 -2.69 8.68 -10.10
N SER A 213 -3.98 8.91 -10.32
CA SER A 213 -5.04 8.35 -9.48
C SER A 213 -5.82 7.29 -10.24
N SER A 214 -6.38 6.34 -9.50
CA SER A 214 -7.37 5.41 -10.07
C SER A 214 -8.54 6.14 -10.74
N THR A 215 -8.89 7.35 -10.30
CA THR A 215 -9.97 8.16 -10.91
C THR A 215 -9.61 8.60 -12.31
N GLN A 216 -8.40 9.11 -12.55
CA GLN A 216 -7.98 9.47 -13.90
C GLN A 216 -7.90 8.24 -14.80
N ILE A 217 -7.41 7.10 -14.30
CA ILE A 217 -7.37 5.86 -15.10
C ILE A 217 -8.78 5.46 -15.55
N ARG A 218 -9.77 5.48 -14.65
CA ARG A 218 -11.17 5.18 -15.04
C ARG A 218 -11.71 6.17 -16.08
N GLN A 219 -11.44 7.47 -15.92
CA GLN A 219 -11.85 8.49 -16.88
C GLN A 219 -11.21 8.29 -18.25
N MET A 220 -9.91 8.00 -18.30
CA MET A 220 -9.20 7.74 -19.55
C MET A 220 -9.76 6.50 -20.26
N ILE A 221 -10.02 5.41 -19.53
CA ILE A 221 -10.64 4.20 -20.09
C ILE A 221 -12.02 4.53 -20.67
N LYS A 222 -12.87 5.25 -19.92
CA LYS A 222 -14.20 5.68 -20.39
C LYS A 222 -14.13 6.55 -21.66
N ASN A 223 -13.11 7.38 -21.76
CA ASN A 223 -12.91 8.28 -22.90
C ASN A 223 -12.13 7.63 -24.06
N GLY A 224 -11.82 6.33 -23.99
CA GLY A 224 -11.02 5.64 -25.02
C GLY A 224 -9.57 6.09 -25.11
N GLN A 225 -9.04 6.74 -24.06
CA GLN A 225 -7.67 7.24 -23.99
C GLN A 225 -6.71 6.16 -23.47
N SER A 226 -5.49 6.15 -24.01
CA SER A 226 -4.43 5.22 -23.58
C SER A 226 -3.95 5.52 -22.17
N CYS A 227 -3.95 4.51 -21.29
CA CYS A 227 -3.42 4.58 -19.92
C CYS A 227 -2.38 3.47 -19.62
N HIS A 228 -1.79 2.87 -20.66
CA HIS A 228 -0.81 1.77 -20.55
C HIS A 228 0.44 2.13 -19.72
N ASN A 229 0.82 3.41 -19.71
CA ASN A 229 1.95 3.91 -18.91
C ASN A 229 1.57 4.19 -17.46
N LEU A 230 0.27 4.20 -17.13
CA LEU A 230 -0.21 4.57 -15.79
C LEU A 230 -0.47 3.34 -14.91
N THR A 231 -0.89 2.24 -15.53
CA THR A 231 -1.13 0.97 -14.85
C THR A 231 -0.38 -0.16 -15.57
N TYR A 232 -0.76 -1.39 -15.29
CA TYR A 232 -0.15 -2.61 -15.78
C TYR A 232 -0.99 -3.19 -16.91
N GLN A 233 -0.35 -3.82 -17.89
CA GLN A 233 -1.03 -4.40 -19.04
C GLN A 233 -2.01 -5.50 -18.61
N SER A 234 -1.57 -6.35 -17.68
CA SER A 234 -2.39 -7.39 -17.04
C SER A 234 -3.65 -6.84 -16.36
N VAL A 235 -3.56 -5.66 -15.74
CA VAL A 235 -4.71 -4.97 -15.13
C VAL A 235 -5.69 -4.49 -16.20
N LEU A 236 -5.19 -3.90 -17.29
CA LEU A 236 -6.04 -3.46 -18.40
C LEU A 236 -6.73 -4.63 -19.10
N ASP A 237 -6.01 -5.72 -19.32
CA ASP A 237 -6.59 -6.90 -19.95
C ASP A 237 -7.64 -7.56 -19.06
N TYR A 238 -7.39 -7.63 -17.75
CA TYR A 238 -8.40 -8.09 -16.79
C TYR A 238 -9.65 -7.21 -16.80
N LEU A 239 -9.50 -5.88 -16.81
CA LEU A 239 -10.63 -4.95 -16.89
C LEU A 239 -11.49 -5.17 -18.14
N LYS A 240 -10.88 -5.46 -19.29
CA LYS A 240 -11.63 -5.80 -20.52
C LYS A 240 -12.49 -7.05 -20.32
N THR A 241 -11.98 -8.09 -19.64
CA THR A 241 -12.75 -9.32 -19.38
C THR A 241 -13.99 -9.06 -18.53
N ILE A 242 -13.91 -8.15 -17.55
CA ILE A 242 -15.04 -7.79 -16.68
C ILE A 242 -16.11 -7.05 -17.51
N SER A 243 -15.70 -6.13 -18.38
CA SER A 243 -16.64 -5.37 -19.21
C SER A 243 -17.41 -6.27 -20.18
N SER A 244 -16.75 -7.28 -20.75
CA SER A 244 -17.39 -8.26 -21.64
C SER A 244 -18.38 -9.21 -20.93
N GLN A 245 -18.33 -9.33 -19.61
CA GLN A 245 -19.28 -10.14 -18.83
C GLN A 245 -20.55 -9.35 -18.44
N LYS A 246 -20.55 -8.03 -18.63
CA LYS A 246 -21.69 -7.15 -18.33
C LYS A 246 -22.56 -6.82 -19.56
N SER A 247 -22.08 -7.16 -20.77
CA SER A 247 -22.78 -7.03 -22.05
C SER A 247 -23.51 -8.32 -22.41
#